data_AF-A0A7V9CY24-F1
#
_entry.id   AF-A0A7V9CY24-F1
#
_cell.length_a   1.000
_cell.length_b   1.000
_cell.length_c   1.000
_cell.angle_alpha   90.00
_cell.angle_beta   90.00
_cell.angle_gamma   90.00
#
_symmetry.space_group_name_H-M   'P 1'
#
loop_
_entity.id
_entity.type
_entity.pdbx_description
1 polymer ?
#
loop_
_entity_poly.entity_id
_entity_poly.type
_entity_poly.pdbx_seq_one_letter_code
_entity_poly.pdbx_strand_id
1 'polypeptide(L)'
;MRVSAPELFGVLREPAEGELEPVFSTLAEPRFALGLETIYEGYLVHYGRPRLLAPADADTALVLGDYLYAQGLARIASLGDVRAVGDLAELISLCAQARADGHDGDGAAWAATAALLGRAELDGAREALREDGDAAPLEALARGAAPGERIEQALAAHARLVG
;
A
#
# COMPACT_ATOMS: atom_id res chain seq x y z
N MET A 1 14.82 12.29 9.31
CA MET A 1 13.64 13.19 9.27
C MET A 1 12.72 12.82 10.41
N ARG A 2 12.20 13.77 11.19
CA ARG A 2 11.22 13.50 12.26
C ARG A 2 10.00 14.38 12.01
N VAL A 3 8.86 13.77 11.73
CA VAL A 3 7.56 14.44 11.80
C VAL A 3 7.19 14.56 13.27
N SER A 4 6.97 15.78 13.75
CA SER A 4 6.53 16.05 15.10
C SER A 4 5.02 15.85 15.25
N ALA A 5 4.54 15.67 16.49
CA ALA A 5 3.11 15.56 16.74
C ALA A 5 2.33 16.79 16.27
N PRO A 6 2.76 18.05 16.54
CA PRO A 6 2.06 19.23 16.02
C PRO A 6 1.97 19.28 14.49
N GLU A 7 3.05 18.91 13.78
CA GLU A 7 3.02 18.85 12.30
C GLU A 7 2.01 17.83 11.80
N LEU A 8 1.98 16.63 12.41
CA LEU A 8 1.00 15.60 12.06
C LEU A 8 -0.43 16.04 12.37
N PHE A 9 -0.68 16.62 13.54
CA PHE A 9 -2.01 17.10 13.91
C PHE A 9 -2.49 18.24 13.01
N GLY A 10 -1.57 19.12 12.58
CA GLY A 10 -1.90 20.26 11.72
C GLY A 10 -2.37 19.89 10.32
N VAL A 11 -2.09 18.66 9.86
CA VAL A 11 -2.48 18.16 8.54
C VAL A 11 -3.64 17.15 8.58
N LEU A 12 -4.18 16.85 9.76
CA LEU A 12 -5.36 15.98 9.86
C LEU A 12 -6.58 16.65 9.22
N ARG A 13 -7.37 15.85 8.52
CA ARG A 13 -8.69 16.26 8.03
C ARG A 13 -9.76 15.29 8.53
N GLU A 14 -10.98 15.79 8.62
CA GLU A 14 -12.14 14.94 8.84
C GLU A 14 -12.42 14.13 7.55
N PRO A 15 -12.43 12.79 7.63
CA PRO A 15 -12.80 11.94 6.51
C PRO A 15 -14.31 11.96 6.28
N ALA A 16 -14.72 11.85 5.02
CA ALA A 16 -16.13 11.63 4.69
C ALA A 16 -16.60 10.25 5.14
N GLU A 17 -17.92 10.05 5.25
CA GLU A 17 -18.49 8.74 5.56
C GLU A 17 -18.03 7.68 4.54
N GLY A 18 -17.56 6.54 5.04
CA GLY A 18 -17.02 5.44 4.24
C GLY A 18 -15.64 5.68 3.62
N GLU A 19 -15.03 6.86 3.82
CA GLU A 19 -13.71 7.15 3.25
C GLU A 19 -12.60 6.34 3.92
N LEU A 20 -12.76 5.98 5.20
CA LEU A 20 -11.82 5.14 5.95
C LEU A 20 -12.06 3.63 5.81
N GLU A 21 -12.91 3.20 4.87
CA GLU A 21 -13.07 1.77 4.62
C GLU A 21 -11.73 1.15 4.21
N PRO A 22 -11.33 0.00 4.80
CA PRO A 22 -10.04 -0.59 4.50
C PRO A 22 -10.01 -1.13 3.07
N VAL A 23 -8.88 -0.92 2.39
CA VAL A 23 -8.75 -1.32 0.97
C VAL A 23 -8.09 -2.70 0.88
N PHE A 24 -6.77 -2.75 1.03
CA PHE A 24 -6.03 -4.00 0.85
C PHE A 24 -5.88 -4.80 2.15
N SER A 25 -6.04 -4.18 3.31
CA SER A 25 -5.90 -4.88 4.61
C SER A 25 -6.97 -5.94 4.87
N THR A 26 -8.08 -5.90 4.12
CA THR A 26 -9.13 -6.93 4.12
C THR A 26 -8.68 -8.26 3.48
N LEU A 27 -7.59 -8.23 2.71
CA LEU A 27 -7.00 -9.40 2.04
C LEU A 27 -5.93 -10.09 2.90
N ALA A 28 -5.37 -9.39 3.88
CA ALA A 28 -4.29 -9.87 4.72
C ALA A 28 -4.79 -10.60 5.98
N GLU A 29 -3.88 -11.30 6.66
CA GLU A 29 -4.16 -11.78 8.02
C GLU A 29 -4.49 -10.60 8.96
N PRO A 30 -5.46 -10.75 9.89
CA PRO A 30 -5.88 -9.65 10.77
C PRO A 30 -4.74 -8.99 11.57
N ARG A 31 -3.69 -9.75 11.92
CA ARG A 31 -2.53 -9.21 12.66
C ARG A 31 -1.76 -8.15 11.86
N PHE A 32 -1.77 -8.23 10.53
CA PHE A 32 -1.07 -7.30 9.65
C PHE A 32 -1.91 -6.10 9.23
N ALA A 33 -3.24 -6.17 9.38
CA ALA A 33 -4.20 -5.25 8.79
C ALA A 33 -3.86 -3.76 9.03
N LEU A 34 -3.67 -3.36 10.29
CA LEU A 34 -3.37 -1.95 10.60
C LEU A 34 -1.98 -1.52 10.13
N GLY A 35 -0.98 -2.41 10.10
CA GLY A 35 0.33 -2.07 9.54
C GLY A 35 0.24 -1.83 8.04
N LEU A 36 -0.44 -2.73 7.34
CA LEU A 36 -0.68 -2.64 5.90
C LEU A 36 -1.48 -1.39 5.52
N GLU A 37 -2.58 -1.11 6.22
CA GLU A 37 -3.45 0.03 5.90
C GLU A 37 -2.75 1.37 6.17
N THR A 38 -1.87 1.43 7.19
CA THR A 38 -1.01 2.60 7.42
C THR A 38 -0.03 2.82 6.27
N ILE A 39 0.58 1.75 5.74
CA ILE A 39 1.44 1.86 4.54
C ILE A 39 0.60 2.30 3.35
N TYR A 40 -0.60 1.74 3.16
CA TYR A 40 -1.48 2.14 2.07
C TYR A 40 -1.88 3.61 2.16
N GLU A 41 -2.15 4.14 3.35
CA GLU A 41 -2.37 5.58 3.53
C GLU A 41 -1.14 6.40 3.12
N GLY A 42 0.07 5.95 3.47
CA GLY A 42 1.32 6.57 2.98
C GLY A 42 1.46 6.54 1.46
N TYR A 43 1.02 5.47 0.82
CA TYR A 43 0.97 5.36 -0.64
C TYR A 43 0.01 6.38 -1.26
N LEU A 44 -1.18 6.55 -0.65
CA LEU A 44 -2.13 7.56 -1.10
C LEU A 44 -1.60 8.98 -0.94
N VAL A 45 -0.86 9.26 0.14
CA VAL A 45 -0.20 10.56 0.31
C VAL A 45 0.80 10.85 -0.83
N HIS A 46 1.54 9.83 -1.28
CA HIS A 46 2.51 9.98 -2.37
C HIS A 46 1.88 10.05 -3.76
N TYR A 47 0.87 9.21 -4.03
CA TYR A 47 0.47 8.89 -5.40
C TYR A 47 -1.02 9.01 -5.69
N GLY A 48 -1.86 9.33 -4.70
CA GLY A 48 -3.30 9.37 -4.84
C GLY A 48 -3.96 10.42 -3.96
N ARG A 49 -5.17 10.10 -3.47
CA ARG A 49 -5.96 10.94 -2.59
C ARG A 49 -5.88 10.41 -1.15
N PRO A 50 -5.05 11.02 -0.28
CA PRO A 50 -5.00 10.62 1.13
C PRO A 50 -6.35 10.85 1.82
N ARG A 51 -6.69 9.94 2.74
CA ARG A 51 -7.99 9.85 3.41
C ARG A 51 -7.99 10.58 4.75
N LEU A 52 -6.85 10.57 5.44
CA LEU A 52 -6.69 11.15 6.78
C LEU A 52 -5.90 12.45 6.79
N LEU A 53 -5.06 12.66 5.77
CA LEU A 53 -4.13 13.79 5.71
C LEU A 53 -4.51 14.76 4.57
N ALA A 54 -4.29 16.04 4.82
CA ALA A 54 -4.37 17.14 3.86
C ALA A 54 -3.01 17.88 3.83
N PRO A 55 -1.96 17.29 3.23
CA PRO A 55 -0.67 17.97 3.09
C PRO A 55 -0.83 19.29 2.31
N ALA A 56 -0.13 20.33 2.75
CA ALA A 56 -0.23 21.66 2.13
C ALA A 56 0.45 21.74 0.76
N ASP A 57 1.49 20.94 0.55
CA ASP A 57 2.31 20.88 -0.65
C ASP A 57 2.94 19.50 -0.84
N ALA A 58 3.61 19.32 -1.98
CA ALA A 58 4.26 18.06 -2.37
C ALA A 58 5.42 17.67 -1.44
N ASP A 59 6.18 18.64 -0.93
CA ASP A 59 7.29 18.37 0.00
C ASP A 59 6.75 17.81 1.33
N THR A 60 5.68 18.42 1.84
CA THR A 60 4.98 17.95 3.04
C THR A 60 4.38 16.57 2.82
N ALA A 61 3.78 16.33 1.65
CA ALA A 61 3.26 15.02 1.27
C ALA A 61 4.35 13.95 1.27
N LEU A 62 5.50 14.22 0.65
CA LEU A 62 6.65 13.31 0.59
C LEU A 62 7.06 12.86 2.00
N VAL A 63 7.26 13.82 2.90
CA VAL A 63 7.69 13.55 4.28
C VAL A 63 6.65 12.78 5.09
N LEU A 64 5.37 13.10 4.92
CA LEU A 64 4.28 12.41 5.61
C LEU A 64 4.06 10.99 5.07
N GLY A 65 4.18 10.79 3.76
CA GLY A 65 4.13 9.47 3.13
C GLY A 65 5.23 8.56 3.66
N ASP A 66 6.46 9.06 3.71
CA ASP A 66 7.62 8.34 4.29
C ASP A 66 7.43 8.02 5.77
N TYR A 67 6.86 8.95 6.53
CA TYR A 67 6.53 8.72 7.93
C TYR A 67 5.52 7.58 8.09
N LEU A 68 4.46 7.55 7.29
CA LEU A 68 3.45 6.48 7.34
C LEU A 68 4.02 5.13 6.90
N TYR A 69 4.84 5.08 5.85
CA TYR A 69 5.58 3.86 5.48
C TYR A 69 6.43 3.34 6.64
N ALA A 70 7.21 4.22 7.27
CA ALA A 70 8.06 3.83 8.40
C ALA A 70 7.22 3.32 9.60
N GLN A 71 6.10 3.98 9.93
CA GLN A 71 5.22 3.55 11.02
C GLN A 71 4.56 2.20 10.73
N GLY A 72 4.07 2.00 9.52
CA GLY A 72 3.47 0.74 9.09
C GLY A 72 4.47 -0.41 9.11
N LEU A 73 5.67 -0.21 8.56
CA LEU A 73 6.76 -1.20 8.59
C LEU A 73 7.21 -1.51 10.02
N ALA A 74 7.37 -0.50 10.88
CA ALA A 74 7.73 -0.71 12.29
C ALA A 74 6.67 -1.53 13.04
N ARG A 75 5.39 -1.28 12.74
CA ARG A 75 4.28 -2.09 13.29
C ARG A 75 4.36 -3.53 12.82
N ILE A 76 4.55 -3.80 11.53
CA ILE A 76 4.70 -5.17 11.02
C ILE A 76 5.93 -5.86 11.62
N ALA A 77 7.07 -5.17 11.69
CA ALA A 77 8.29 -5.68 12.30
C ALA A 77 8.11 -6.07 13.78
N SER A 78 7.28 -5.31 14.52
CA SER A 78 6.97 -5.62 15.92
C SER A 78 6.25 -6.96 16.13
N LEU A 79 5.67 -7.53 15.07
CA LEU A 79 5.04 -8.86 15.06
C LEU A 79 6.07 -10.00 14.85
N GLY A 80 7.35 -9.67 14.61
CA GLY A 80 8.44 -10.63 14.44
C GLY A 80 8.53 -11.27 13.04
N ASP A 81 7.77 -10.77 12.06
CA ASP A 81 7.73 -11.34 10.71
C ASP A 81 8.61 -10.55 9.74
N VAL A 82 9.89 -10.94 9.66
CA VAL A 82 10.88 -10.29 8.78
C VAL A 82 10.53 -10.47 7.30
N ARG A 83 9.88 -11.57 6.93
CA ARG A 83 9.46 -11.83 5.55
C ARG A 83 8.36 -10.86 5.13
N ALA A 84 7.36 -10.65 5.99
CA ALA A 84 6.33 -9.65 5.75
C ALA A 84 6.92 -8.23 5.59
N VAL A 85 7.93 -7.86 6.38
CA VAL A 85 8.64 -6.58 6.21
C VAL A 85 9.32 -6.50 4.83
N GLY A 86 10.01 -7.56 4.42
CA GLY A 86 10.65 -7.63 3.10
C GLY A 86 9.65 -7.49 1.95
N ASP A 87 8.52 -8.21 2.03
CA ASP A 87 7.46 -8.11 1.02
C ASP A 87 6.89 -6.69 0.88
N LEU A 88 6.75 -5.97 2.00
CA LEU A 88 6.25 -4.59 1.98
C LEU A 88 7.28 -3.59 1.46
N ALA A 89 8.56 -3.80 1.77
CA ALA A 89 9.64 -2.98 1.23
C ALA A 89 9.76 -3.15 -0.31
N GLU A 90 9.66 -4.39 -0.79
CA GLU A 90 9.62 -4.69 -2.23
C GLU A 90 8.38 -4.10 -2.90
N LEU A 91 7.20 -4.19 -2.27
CA LEU A 91 5.98 -3.55 -2.77
C LEU A 91 6.14 -2.03 -2.93
N ILE A 92 6.64 -1.34 -1.89
CA ILE A 92 6.85 0.11 -1.93
C ILE A 92 7.78 0.48 -3.08
N SER A 93 8.88 -0.27 -3.24
CA SER A 93 9.87 -0.03 -4.29
C SER A 93 9.29 -0.28 -5.68
N LEU A 94 8.52 -1.36 -5.85
CA LEU A 94 7.89 -1.73 -7.12
C LEU A 94 6.84 -0.70 -7.54
N CYS A 95 5.98 -0.25 -6.62
CA CYS A 95 5.01 0.80 -6.93
C CYS A 95 5.68 2.14 -7.23
N ALA A 96 6.72 2.53 -6.49
CA ALA A 96 7.47 3.75 -6.78
C ALA A 96 8.09 3.73 -8.19
N GLN A 97 8.66 2.59 -8.59
CA GLN A 97 9.19 2.39 -9.93
C GLN A 97 8.09 2.46 -11.00
N ALA A 98 7.00 1.70 -10.85
CA ALA A 98 5.88 1.71 -11.80
C ALA A 98 5.30 3.11 -11.99
N ARG A 99 5.12 3.88 -10.91
CA ARG A 99 4.65 5.27 -10.96
C ARG A 99 5.64 6.21 -11.63
N ALA A 100 6.95 6.02 -11.44
CA ALA A 100 7.99 6.80 -12.11
C ALA A 100 8.03 6.53 -13.62
N ASP A 101 7.82 5.28 -14.03
CA ASP A 101 7.82 4.85 -15.42
C ASP A 101 6.46 5.12 -16.13
N GLY A 102 5.43 5.53 -15.38
CA GLY A 102 4.09 5.75 -15.91
C GLY A 102 3.34 4.46 -16.25
N HIS A 103 3.75 3.34 -15.66
CA HIS A 103 3.10 2.04 -15.82
C HIS A 103 1.99 1.85 -14.78
N ASP A 104 0.91 1.23 -15.22
CA ASP A 104 -0.14 0.69 -14.32
C ASP A 104 0.37 -0.57 -13.60
N GLY A 105 -0.41 -1.11 -12.66
CA GLY A 105 -0.14 -2.41 -12.03
C GLY A 105 0.16 -2.35 -10.52
N ASP A 106 0.23 -1.15 -9.96
CA ASP A 106 0.27 -0.91 -8.51
C ASP A 106 -0.88 -1.61 -7.77
N GLY A 107 -2.10 -1.55 -8.30
CA GLY A 107 -3.25 -2.26 -7.73
C GLY A 107 -3.06 -3.78 -7.65
N ALA A 108 -2.49 -4.39 -8.70
CA ALA A 108 -2.19 -5.83 -8.71
C ALA A 108 -1.07 -6.17 -7.71
N ALA A 109 -0.01 -5.36 -7.65
CA ALA A 109 1.08 -5.51 -6.70
C ALA A 109 0.59 -5.43 -5.25
N TRP A 110 -0.29 -4.47 -4.95
CA TRP A 110 -0.94 -4.32 -3.65
C TRP A 110 -1.81 -5.53 -3.28
N ALA A 111 -2.69 -5.95 -4.18
CA ALA A 111 -3.60 -7.07 -3.94
C ALA A 111 -2.84 -8.38 -3.68
N ALA A 112 -1.85 -8.69 -4.52
CA ALA A 112 -1.04 -9.89 -4.37
C ALA A 112 -0.21 -9.87 -3.09
N THR A 113 0.46 -8.73 -2.80
CA THR A 113 1.26 -8.59 -1.58
C THR A 113 0.42 -8.71 -0.32
N ALA A 114 -0.77 -8.09 -0.28
CA ALA A 114 -1.66 -8.18 0.86
C ALA A 114 -2.14 -9.61 1.10
N ALA A 115 -2.54 -10.32 0.04
CA ALA A 115 -3.07 -11.68 0.14
C ALA A 115 -1.99 -12.73 0.49
N LEU A 116 -0.74 -12.52 0.08
CA LEU A 116 0.38 -13.45 0.24
C LEU A 116 1.46 -12.96 1.21
N LEU A 117 1.15 -11.96 2.04
CA LEU A 117 2.12 -11.29 2.90
C LEU A 117 2.92 -12.28 3.77
N GLY A 118 4.25 -12.25 3.66
CA GLY A 118 5.17 -13.08 4.44
C GLY A 118 5.35 -14.51 3.93
N ARG A 119 4.73 -14.87 2.79
CA ARG A 119 4.77 -16.23 2.23
C ARG A 119 5.95 -16.50 1.28
N ALA A 120 6.63 -15.45 0.81
CA ALA A 120 7.75 -15.55 -0.14
C ALA A 120 7.35 -16.21 -1.48
N GLU A 121 6.20 -15.79 -2.04
CA GLU A 121 5.64 -16.35 -3.28
C GLU A 121 5.54 -15.31 -4.42
N LEU A 122 6.11 -14.12 -4.24
CA LEU A 122 5.85 -12.96 -5.10
C LEU A 122 6.99 -12.62 -6.07
N ASP A 123 8.20 -13.13 -5.85
CA ASP A 123 9.42 -12.64 -6.52
C ASP A 123 9.34 -12.68 -8.04
N GLY A 124 8.97 -13.82 -8.64
CA GLY A 124 8.87 -13.95 -10.09
C GLY A 124 7.76 -13.08 -10.70
N ALA A 125 6.66 -12.87 -9.97
CA ALA A 125 5.57 -12.01 -10.43
C ALA A 125 5.92 -10.52 -10.32
N ARG A 126 6.70 -10.13 -9.29
CA ARG A 126 7.24 -8.78 -9.15
C ARG A 126 8.26 -8.46 -10.23
N GLU A 127 9.09 -9.44 -10.59
CA GLU A 127 10.08 -9.30 -11.66
C GLU A 127 9.40 -9.05 -13.01
N ALA A 128 8.34 -9.79 -13.35
CA ALA A 128 7.56 -9.57 -14.57
C ALA A 128 6.99 -8.14 -14.65
N LEU A 129 6.45 -7.60 -13.54
CA LEU A 129 5.97 -6.22 -13.52
C LEU A 129 7.14 -5.22 -13.67
N ARG A 130 8.29 -5.50 -13.06
CA ARG A 130 9.45 -4.61 -13.08
C ARG A 130 10.09 -4.48 -14.45
N GLU A 131 10.29 -5.60 -15.13
CA GLU A 131 11.05 -5.65 -16.39
C GLU A 131 10.14 -5.44 -17.61
N ASP A 132 8.95 -6.06 -17.59
CA ASP A 132 8.07 -6.13 -18.76
C ASP A 132 6.80 -5.27 -18.60
N GLY A 133 6.56 -4.69 -17.42
CA GLY A 133 5.30 -4.01 -17.11
C GLY A 133 4.11 -4.96 -16.99
N ASP A 134 4.34 -6.28 -16.90
CA ASP A 134 3.27 -7.28 -16.87
C ASP A 134 2.74 -7.52 -15.45
N ALA A 135 1.55 -7.02 -15.19
CA ALA A 135 0.85 -7.22 -13.92
C ALA A 135 0.09 -8.56 -13.83
N ALA A 136 -0.13 -9.28 -14.94
CA ALA A 136 -0.98 -10.47 -14.99
C ALA A 136 -0.54 -11.58 -14.02
N PRO A 137 0.76 -11.85 -13.80
CA PRO A 137 1.20 -12.82 -12.80
C PRO A 137 0.79 -12.44 -11.37
N LEU A 138 0.86 -11.15 -11.00
CA LEU A 138 0.44 -10.68 -9.69
C LEU A 138 -1.08 -10.80 -9.52
N GLU A 139 -1.85 -10.47 -10.55
CA GLU A 139 -3.30 -10.64 -10.49
C GLU A 139 -3.72 -12.11 -10.33
N ALA A 140 -3.04 -13.03 -11.02
CA ALA A 140 -3.30 -14.45 -10.92
C ALA A 140 -3.02 -14.96 -9.50
N LEU A 141 -1.90 -14.55 -8.90
CA LEU A 141 -1.56 -14.87 -7.51
C LEU A 141 -2.61 -14.33 -6.53
N ALA A 142 -3.03 -13.07 -6.69
CA ALA A 142 -4.03 -12.47 -5.82
C ALA A 142 -5.38 -13.23 -5.87
N ARG A 143 -5.85 -13.59 -7.07
CA ARG A 143 -7.09 -14.36 -7.28
C ARG A 143 -6.99 -15.80 -6.74
N GLY A 144 -5.79 -16.38 -6.73
CA GLY A 144 -5.54 -17.70 -6.13
C GLY A 144 -5.51 -17.68 -4.60
N ALA A 145 -5.16 -16.54 -4.00
CA ALA A 145 -4.92 -16.42 -2.56
C ALA A 145 -6.13 -15.91 -1.75
N ALA A 146 -7.05 -15.17 -2.36
CA ALA A 146 -8.22 -14.59 -1.70
C ALA A 146 -9.50 -14.68 -2.55
N PRO A 147 -10.71 -14.59 -1.94
CA PRO A 147 -11.97 -14.58 -2.69
C PRO A 147 -12.01 -13.44 -3.72
N GLY A 148 -12.42 -13.76 -4.96
CA GLY A 148 -12.45 -12.82 -6.08
C GLY A 148 -13.24 -11.54 -5.78
N GLU A 149 -14.37 -11.64 -5.10
CA GLU A 149 -15.18 -10.48 -4.70
C GLU A 149 -14.39 -9.48 -3.83
N ARG A 150 -13.56 -9.95 -2.90
CA ARG A 150 -12.73 -9.07 -2.05
C ARG A 150 -11.62 -8.41 -2.86
N ILE A 151 -11.01 -9.15 -3.79
CA ILE A 151 -10.01 -8.60 -4.71
C ILE A 151 -10.63 -7.48 -5.56
N GLU A 152 -11.79 -7.73 -6.15
CA GLU A 152 -12.51 -6.75 -6.97
C GLU A 152 -12.91 -5.50 -6.16
N GLN A 153 -13.41 -5.68 -4.94
CA GLN A 153 -13.74 -4.56 -4.05
C GLN A 153 -12.51 -3.71 -3.71
N ALA A 154 -11.38 -4.34 -3.36
CA ALA A 154 -10.13 -3.64 -3.06
C ALA A 154 -9.59 -2.89 -4.28
N LEU A 155 -9.55 -3.54 -5.45
CA LEU A 155 -9.09 -2.90 -6.70
C LEU A 155 -9.99 -1.74 -7.12
N ALA A 156 -11.31 -1.88 -6.99
CA ALA A 156 -12.25 -0.81 -7.28
C ALA A 156 -12.11 0.38 -6.31
N ALA A 157 -11.84 0.12 -5.03
CA ALA A 157 -11.57 1.17 -4.06
C ALA A 157 -10.23 1.88 -4.35
N HIS A 158 -9.19 1.12 -4.70
CA HIS A 158 -7.90 1.65 -5.10
C HIS A 158 -7.99 2.55 -6.34
N ALA A 159 -8.67 2.12 -7.40
CA ALA A 159 -8.86 2.91 -8.62
C ALA A 159 -9.54 4.26 -8.33
N ARG A 160 -10.49 4.33 -7.38
CA ARG A 160 -11.14 5.59 -6.98
C ARG A 160 -10.23 6.55 -6.19
N LEU A 161 -9.15 6.02 -5.61
CA LEU A 161 -8.24 6.77 -4.74
C LEU A 161 -6.97 7.21 -5.47
N VAL A 162 -6.58 6.55 -6.56
CA VAL A 162 -5.37 6.88 -7.34
C VAL A 162 -5.69 7.58 -8.67
N GLY A 163 -6.96 7.50 -9.12
CA GLY A 163 -7.49 8.17 -10.32
C GLY A 163 -7.75 9.66 -10.18
#